data_AF-A0A936WSW5-F1
#
_entry.id   AF-A0A936WSW5-F1
#
_cell.length_a   1.000
_cell.length_b   1.000
_cell.length_c   1.000
_cell.angle_alpha   90.00
_cell.angle_beta   90.00
_cell.angle_gamma   90.00
#
_symmetry.space_group_name_H-M   'P 1'
#
loop_
_entity.id
_entity.type
_entity.pdbx_description
1 polymer ?
#
loop_
_entity_poly.entity_id
_entity_poly.type
_entity_poly.pdbx_seq_one_letter_code
_entity_poly.pdbx_strand_id
1 'polypeptide(L)'
;MFLLWDEDPSGWAPQNHSCAANTVCDGLNVIALRDIPKGEELTLDYAVFLDEHMESFVCRCGSKGCRGLISGTTHNSVTEREMNVRAIK
;
A
#
# COMPACT_ATOMS: atom_id res chain seq x y z
N MET A 1 19.30 -7.13 0.82
CA MET A 1 18.16 -7.88 1.38
C MET A 1 16.89 -7.16 0.94
N PHE A 2 16.21 -7.68 -0.09
CA PHE A 2 14.87 -7.19 -0.41
C PHE A 2 13.91 -7.94 0.52
N LEU A 3 13.28 -7.24 1.46
CA LEU A 3 12.41 -7.86 2.47
C LEU A 3 11.22 -8.65 1.89
N LEU A 4 10.88 -8.42 0.62
CA LEU A 4 9.66 -8.93 -0.02
C LEU A 4 9.95 -9.94 -1.14
N TRP A 5 11.21 -10.03 -1.60
CA TRP A 5 11.59 -10.78 -2.79
C TRP A 5 12.73 -11.74 -2.44
N ASP A 6 12.38 -13.02 -2.33
CA ASP A 6 13.32 -14.12 -2.18
C ASP A 6 13.68 -14.69 -3.57
N GLU A 7 14.80 -15.40 -3.67
CA GLU A 7 15.15 -16.13 -4.90
C GLU A 7 14.20 -17.31 -5.13
N ASP A 8 13.65 -17.89 -4.06
CA ASP A 8 12.55 -18.86 -4.12
C ASP A 8 11.18 -18.13 -4.09
N PRO A 9 10.35 -18.25 -5.16
CA PRO A 9 9.00 -17.70 -5.17
C PRO A 9 8.11 -18.12 -4.00
N SER A 10 8.39 -19.29 -3.40
CA SER A 10 7.65 -19.75 -2.21
C SER A 10 7.97 -18.94 -0.95
N GLY A 11 9.13 -18.28 -0.92
CA GLY A 11 9.57 -17.40 0.15
C GLY A 11 9.17 -15.94 -0.05
N TRP A 12 8.47 -15.61 -1.13
CA TRP A 12 8.00 -14.24 -1.37
C TRP A 12 7.00 -13.82 -0.29
N ALA A 13 7.17 -12.60 0.21
CA ALA A 13 6.30 -12.02 1.22
C ALA A 13 5.72 -10.69 0.72
N PRO A 14 4.93 -10.67 -0.37
CA PRO A 14 4.29 -9.45 -0.83
C PRO A 14 3.31 -8.93 0.22
N GLN A 15 3.27 -7.61 0.44
CA GLN A 15 2.30 -7.02 1.35
C GLN A 15 0.94 -6.90 0.67
N ASN A 16 -0.11 -7.48 1.23
CA ASN A 16 -1.46 -7.36 0.68
C ASN A 16 -2.13 -6.01 0.99
N HIS A 17 -3.23 -5.77 0.29
CA HIS A 17 -4.10 -4.63 0.55
C HIS A 17 -5.05 -4.85 1.74
N SER A 18 -5.22 -3.82 2.57
CA SER A 18 -6.39 -3.66 3.45
C SER A 18 -6.93 -2.23 3.41
N CYS A 19 -8.27 -2.07 3.40
CA CYS A 19 -8.89 -0.74 3.56
C CYS A 19 -8.72 -0.17 4.98
N ALA A 20 -8.34 -1.02 5.94
CA ALA A 20 -7.92 -0.64 7.28
C ALA A 20 -6.46 -1.06 7.48
N ALA A 21 -5.57 -0.56 6.60
CA ALA A 21 -4.16 -0.88 6.60
C ALA A 21 -3.49 -0.53 7.94
N ASN A 22 -2.49 -1.33 8.32
CA ASN A 22 -1.71 -1.11 9.55
C ASN A 22 -0.29 -0.59 9.26
N THR A 23 0.09 -0.48 7.99
CA THR A 23 1.38 0.11 7.58
C THR A 23 1.21 1.15 6.48
N VAL A 24 2.21 2.02 6.33
CA VAL A 24 2.35 3.00 5.24
C VAL A 24 3.78 2.99 4.72
N CYS A 25 3.97 3.33 3.45
CA CYS A 25 5.30 3.50 2.86
C CYS A 25 5.73 4.98 2.90
N ASP A 26 6.90 5.24 3.45
CA ASP A 26 7.62 6.52 3.34
C ASP A 26 8.97 6.30 2.66
N GLY A 27 9.05 6.63 1.38
CA GLY A 27 10.14 6.19 0.51
C GLY A 27 10.21 4.66 0.46
N LEU A 28 11.33 4.11 0.92
CA LEU A 28 11.54 2.66 1.03
C LEU A 28 11.27 2.10 2.44
N ASN A 29 10.86 2.94 3.38
CA ASN A 29 10.54 2.52 4.74
C ASN A 29 9.08 2.07 4.82
N VAL A 30 8.83 0.97 5.52
CA VAL A 30 7.48 0.55 5.92
C VAL A 30 7.29 0.95 7.38
N ILE A 31 6.36 1.86 7.63
CA ILE A 31 6.10 2.44 8.95
C ILE A 31 4.78 1.89 9.47
N ALA A 32 4.79 1.40 10.71
CA ALA A 32 3.57 0.96 11.38
C ALA A 32 2.72 2.18 11.79
N LEU A 33 1.41 2.11 11.53
CA LEU A 33 0.44 3.17 11.89
C LEU A 33 -0.09 3.03 13.32
N ARG A 34 0.17 1.89 13.95
CA ARG A 34 -0.21 1.51 15.31
C ARG A 34 0.65 0.35 15.78
N ASP A 35 0.52 -0.05 17.04
CA ASP A 35 1.09 -1.32 17.50
C ASP A 35 0.46 -2.51 16.75
N ILE A 36 1.31 -3.45 16.34
CA ILE A 36 0.94 -4.64 15.56
C ILE A 36 1.35 -5.89 16.33
N PRO A 37 0.41 -6.72 16.81
CA PRO A 37 0.70 -7.99 17.47
C PRO A 37 1.45 -8.96 16.56
N LYS A 38 2.27 -9.84 17.16
CA LYS A 38 2.95 -10.92 16.44
C LYS A 38 1.93 -11.79 15.71
N GLY A 39 2.16 -12.00 14.41
CA GLY A 39 1.33 -12.85 13.56
C GLY A 39 0.16 -12.12 12.89
N GLU A 40 -0.07 -10.85 13.19
CA GLU A 40 -0.97 -10.02 12.39
C GLU A 40 -0.28 -9.68 11.04
N GLU A 41 -1.01 -9.81 9.93
CA GLU A 41 -0.50 -9.50 8.60
C GLU A 41 -0.19 -8.01 8.43
N LEU A 42 0.95 -7.68 7.85
CA LEU A 42 1.28 -6.31 7.47
C LEU A 42 0.62 -5.96 6.14
N THR A 43 -0.25 -4.96 6.16
CA THR A 43 -1.06 -4.57 5.00
C THR A 43 -0.89 -3.10 4.65
N LEU A 44 -1.09 -2.78 3.37
CA LEU A 44 -1.00 -1.43 2.82
C LEU A 44 -2.36 -0.97 2.28
N ASP A 45 -2.60 0.34 2.28
CA ASP A 45 -3.72 0.91 1.52
C ASP A 45 -3.28 1.20 0.08
N TYR A 46 -3.64 0.32 -0.85
CA TYR A 46 -3.28 0.46 -2.26
C TYR A 46 -3.90 1.69 -2.92
N ALA A 47 -5.06 2.16 -2.43
CA ALA A 47 -5.72 3.34 -2.97
C ALA A 47 -4.85 4.60 -2.84
N VAL A 48 -3.90 4.61 -1.90
CA VAL A 48 -2.93 5.70 -1.71
C VAL A 48 -1.93 5.76 -2.86
N PHE A 49 -1.64 4.65 -3.52
CA PHE A 49 -0.61 4.57 -4.56
C PHE A 49 -1.17 4.64 -5.98
N LEU A 50 -2.39 4.13 -6.18
CA LEU A 50 -3.03 4.01 -7.49
C LEU A 50 -3.39 5.39 -8.06
N ASP A 51 -3.08 5.60 -9.33
CA ASP A 51 -3.55 6.75 -10.13
C ASP A 51 -4.62 6.34 -11.13
N GLU A 52 -5.22 7.32 -11.81
CA GLU A 52 -6.30 7.14 -12.78
C GLU A 52 -5.96 6.22 -13.96
N HIS A 53 -4.69 5.91 -14.19
CA HIS A 53 -4.22 5.06 -15.28
C HIS A 53 -4.00 3.61 -14.84
N MET A 54 -4.05 3.32 -13.54
CA MET A 54 -3.87 1.97 -13.00
C MET A 54 -5.19 1.19 -12.94
N GLU A 55 -5.11 -0.12 -13.18
CA GLU A 55 -6.29 -0.99 -13.18
C GLU A 55 -6.88 -1.12 -11.77
N SER A 56 -8.20 -0.96 -11.68
CA SER A 56 -8.95 -1.18 -10.44
C SER A 56 -9.13 -2.67 -10.13
N PHE A 57 -9.31 -3.02 -8.86
CA PHE A 57 -9.58 -4.41 -8.46
C PHE A 57 -10.65 -4.52 -7.37
N VAL A 58 -11.35 -5.66 -7.36
CA VAL A 58 -12.35 -5.99 -6.33
C VAL A 58 -11.64 -6.36 -5.03
N CYS A 59 -11.93 -5.62 -3.97
CA CYS A 59 -11.34 -5.80 -2.65
C CYS A 59 -12.06 -6.88 -1.84
N ARG A 60 -11.29 -7.76 -1.21
CA ARG A 60 -11.78 -8.79 -0.29
C ARG A 60 -11.03 -8.80 1.05
N CYS A 61 -10.50 -7.65 1.47
CA CYS A 61 -9.65 -7.55 2.67
C CYS A 61 -10.36 -7.87 4.00
N GLY A 62 -11.70 -7.98 4.02
CA GLY A 62 -12.46 -8.35 5.22
C GLY A 62 -12.57 -7.26 6.29
N SER A 63 -11.98 -6.07 6.10
CA SER A 63 -12.14 -4.96 7.04
C SER A 63 -13.60 -4.48 7.14
N LYS A 64 -14.01 -3.99 8.32
CA LYS A 64 -15.39 -3.50 8.57
C LYS A 64 -15.80 -2.36 7.62
N GLY A 65 -14.83 -1.54 7.20
CA GLY A 65 -15.01 -0.42 6.27
C GLY A 65 -14.49 -0.72 4.86
N CYS A 66 -14.55 -1.98 4.41
CA CYS A 66 -14.06 -2.36 3.09
C CYS A 66 -14.75 -1.54 1.99
N ARG A 67 -13.95 -0.91 1.11
CA ARG A 67 -14.45 -0.11 -0.03
C ARG A 67 -15.08 -0.95 -1.15
N GLY A 68 -14.85 -2.27 -1.16
CA GLY A 68 -15.38 -3.21 -2.16
C GLY A 68 -14.67 -3.15 -3.51
N LEU A 69 -14.37 -1.95 -4.02
CA LEU A 69 -13.54 -1.72 -5.21
C LEU A 69 -12.41 -0.75 -4.84
N ILE A 70 -11.19 -1.08 -5.22
CA ILE A 70 -10.05 -0.17 -5.15
C ILE A 70 -9.77 0.35 -6.54
N SER A 71 -9.77 1.67 -6.68
CA SER A 71 -9.46 2.38 -7.91
C SER A 71 -8.44 3.48 -7.62
N GLY A 72 -7.77 3.96 -8.66
CA GLY A 72 -6.85 5.07 -8.52
C GLY A 72 -7.54 6.42 -8.32
N THR A 73 -6.75 7.35 -7.83
CA THR A 73 -7.12 8.75 -7.62
C THR A 73 -6.51 9.59 -8.74
N THR A 74 -7.28 10.54 -9.28
CA THR A 74 -6.77 11.48 -10.30
C THR A 74 -5.60 12.30 -9.78
N HIS A 75 -4.59 12.55 -10.62
CA HIS A 75 -3.38 13.30 -10.26
C HIS A 75 -2.56 12.67 -9.12
N ASN A 76 -2.56 11.34 -9.04
CA ASN A 76 -1.86 10.59 -8.00
C ASN A 76 -0.66 9.81 -8.54
N SER A 77 -0.06 10.22 -9.65
CA SER A 77 1.18 9.59 -10.11
C SER A 77 2.31 9.83 -9.10
N VAL A 78 3.31 8.93 -9.06
CA VAL A 78 4.49 9.11 -8.20
C VAL A 78 5.16 10.45 -8.49
N THR A 79 5.30 10.81 -9.76
CA THR A 79 5.89 12.07 -10.23
C THR A 79 5.14 13.29 -9.65
N GLU A 80 3.81 13.31 -9.73
CA GLU A 80 3.01 14.41 -9.19
C GLU A 80 3.13 14.52 -7.66
N ARG A 81 3.07 13.39 -6.94
CA ARG A 81 3.27 13.37 -5.49
C ARG A 81 4.64 13.92 -5.08
N GLU A 82 5.70 13.54 -5.79
CA GLU A 82 7.05 14.02 -5.50
C GLU A 82 7.21 15.52 -5.78
N MET A 83 6.61 16.03 -6.86
CA MET A 83 6.60 17.46 -7.17
C MET A 83 5.89 18.26 -6.08
N ASN A 84 4.74 17.78 -5.60
CA ASN A 84 3.98 18.43 -4.53
C ASN A 84 4.77 18.48 -3.21
N VAL A 85 5.47 17.40 -2.85
CA VAL A 85 6.33 17.37 -1.64
C VAL A 85 7.49 18.36 -1.78
N ARG A 86 8.10 18.50 -2.96
CA ARG A 86 9.18 19.46 -3.22
C ARG A 86 8.70 20.91 -3.19
N ALA A 87 7.47 21.19 -3.61
CA ALA A 87 6.91 22.54 -3.60
C ALA A 87 6.58 23.08 -2.20
N ILE A 88 6.44 22.19 -1.21
CA ILE A 88 6.12 22.53 0.19
C ILE A 88 7.40 22.67 1.05
N LYS A 89 8.56 22.23 0.53
CA LYS A 89 9.88 22.40 1.17
C LYS A 89 10.56 23.67 0.69
#